data_AF-A0A1Q3U6P3-F1
#
_entry.id   AF-A0A1Q3U6P3-F1
#
_cell.length_a   1.000
_cell.length_b   1.000
_cell.length_c   1.000
_cell.angle_alpha   90.00
_cell.angle_beta   90.00
_cell.angle_gamma   90.00
#
_symmetry.space_group_name_H-M   'P 1'
#
loop_
_entity.id
_entity.type
_entity.pdbx_description
1 polymer ?
#
loop_
_entity_poly.entity_id
_entity_poly.type
_entity_poly.pdbx_seq_one_letter_code
_entity_poly.pdbx_strand_id
1 'polypeptide(L)'
;MMLLMFAAIPALAQDTGNPQKGKDLFVGKVRFYNHGPACNSCHNVDMKGFISGGGLAKDLTQAVSRLSADGVKGIIAGMPFPQMQKSYEGRPLTDAEIANLMAFLKNADAMAATAKPQNPVGKDMMTGGIAGVIVLLILFSFFWIRRKQRPVNYSIFKRQQVKSA
;
A
#
# COMPACT_ATOMS: atom_id res chain seq x y z
N MET A 1 16.40 -60.31 9.04
CA MET A 1 16.96 -58.99 8.69
C MET A 1 15.82 -58.01 8.43
N MET A 2 15.45 -57.19 9.42
CA MET A 2 14.45 -56.12 9.24
C MET A 2 15.21 -54.80 9.24
N LEU A 3 15.47 -54.28 8.04
CA LEU A 3 16.22 -53.06 7.80
C LEU A 3 15.30 -51.87 8.16
N LEU A 4 15.45 -51.33 9.37
CA LEU A 4 14.82 -50.06 9.75
C LEU A 4 15.57 -48.93 9.02
N MET A 5 15.05 -48.52 7.86
CA MET A 5 15.42 -47.26 7.24
C MET A 5 14.84 -46.11 8.07
N PHE A 6 15.65 -45.57 8.98
CA PHE A 6 15.45 -44.23 9.50
C PHE A 6 15.63 -43.24 8.34
N ALA A 7 14.52 -42.81 7.75
CA ALA A 7 14.52 -41.64 6.87
C ALA A 7 14.92 -40.44 7.72
N ALA A 8 16.11 -39.89 7.47
CA ALA A 8 16.53 -38.61 8.00
C ALA A 8 15.63 -37.53 7.39
N ILE A 9 14.62 -37.13 8.15
CA ILE A 9 13.86 -35.91 7.94
C ILE A 9 14.87 -34.75 8.02
N PRO A 10 15.02 -33.92 6.99
CA PRO A 10 15.89 -32.77 7.08
C PRO A 10 15.30 -31.85 8.15
N ALA A 11 16.09 -31.57 9.18
CA ALA A 11 15.79 -30.57 10.18
C ALA A 11 15.75 -29.18 9.50
N LEU A 12 14.56 -28.77 9.05
CA LEU A 12 14.22 -27.37 8.85
C LEU A 12 14.17 -26.73 10.25
N ALA A 13 15.34 -26.35 10.73
CA ALA A 13 15.57 -25.78 12.05
C ALA A 13 14.79 -24.48 12.25
N GLN A 14 13.93 -24.46 13.27
CA GLN A 14 13.50 -23.31 14.09
C GLN A 14 13.34 -21.95 13.37
N ASP A 15 12.28 -21.79 12.57
CA ASP A 15 11.82 -20.49 12.04
C ASP A 15 10.32 -20.31 12.32
N THR A 16 9.89 -20.44 13.57
CA THR A 16 8.48 -20.32 13.96
C THR A 16 8.15 -18.91 14.47
N GLY A 17 8.44 -17.90 13.65
CA GLY A 17 7.85 -16.58 13.84
C GLY A 17 6.32 -16.68 13.83
N ASN A 18 5.64 -15.91 14.67
CA ASN A 18 4.18 -15.83 14.68
C ASN A 18 3.73 -14.74 13.71
N PRO A 19 3.01 -15.07 12.62
CA PRO A 19 2.62 -14.10 11.60
C PRO A 19 1.67 -13.02 12.13
N GLN A 20 0.86 -13.32 13.16
CA GLN A 20 -0.03 -12.34 13.78
C GLN A 20 0.77 -11.34 14.61
N LYS A 21 1.76 -11.80 15.38
CA LYS A 21 2.69 -10.89 16.09
C LYS A 21 3.49 -10.05 15.10
N GLY A 22 3.94 -10.66 13.99
CA GLY A 22 4.62 -9.95 12.91
C GLY A 22 3.76 -8.85 12.31
N LYS A 23 2.48 -9.13 12.05
CA LYS A 23 1.50 -8.14 11.60
C LYS A 23 1.36 -6.99 12.62
N ASP A 24 1.20 -7.31 13.89
CA ASP A 24 1.01 -6.31 14.95
C ASP A 24 2.24 -5.41 15.12
N LEU A 25 3.46 -5.96 14.96
CA LEU A 25 4.70 -5.18 14.89
C LEU A 25 4.77 -4.33 13.62
N PHE A 26 4.44 -4.90 12.46
CA PHE A 26 4.47 -4.23 11.17
C PHE A 26 3.58 -2.98 11.16
N VAL A 27 2.35 -3.09 11.68
CA VAL A 27 1.40 -1.97 11.72
C VAL A 27 1.60 -1.02 12.91
N GLY A 28 2.51 -1.35 13.82
CA GLY A 28 2.77 -0.56 15.02
C GLY A 28 1.71 -0.69 16.13
N LYS A 29 0.89 -1.74 16.10
CA LYS A 29 -0.05 -2.06 17.20
C LYS A 29 0.73 -2.50 18.45
N VAL A 30 1.84 -3.19 18.24
CA VAL A 30 2.84 -3.50 19.27
C VAL A 30 4.11 -2.75 18.93
N ARG A 31 4.72 -2.10 19.92
CA ARG A 31 6.01 -1.42 19.72
C ARG A 31 7.14 -2.44 19.70
N PHE A 32 8.15 -2.18 18.87
CA PHE A 32 9.42 -2.89 18.96
C PHE A 32 10.07 -2.67 20.32
N TYR A 33 10.80 -3.68 20.80
CA TYR A 33 11.51 -3.69 22.08
C TYR A 33 12.44 -2.49 22.22
N ASN A 34 13.24 -2.20 21.18
CA ASN A 34 14.15 -1.06 21.15
C ASN A 34 13.49 0.24 20.63
N HIS A 35 12.16 0.31 20.59
CA HIS A 35 11.37 1.48 20.18
C HIS A 35 11.68 2.03 18.77
N GLY A 36 12.06 1.16 17.83
CA GLY A 36 12.10 1.49 16.40
C GLY A 36 10.73 1.90 15.84
N PRO A 37 10.70 2.58 14.68
CA PRO A 37 9.45 2.95 14.02
C PRO A 37 8.76 1.73 13.42
N ALA A 38 7.42 1.71 13.39
CA ALA A 38 6.66 0.65 12.75
C ALA A 38 6.94 0.58 11.24
N CYS A 39 7.02 -0.62 10.67
CA CYS A 39 7.37 -0.80 9.25
C CYS A 39 6.37 -0.12 8.31
N ASN A 40 5.08 -0.11 8.69
CA ASN A 40 4.01 0.52 7.92
C ASN A 40 4.11 2.04 7.82
N SER A 41 5.00 2.71 8.56
CA SER A 41 5.21 4.15 8.42
C SER A 41 5.78 4.51 7.05
N CYS A 42 6.56 3.60 6.46
CA CYS A 42 7.23 3.81 5.18
C CYS A 42 6.79 2.79 4.11
N HIS A 43 6.43 1.58 4.51
CA HIS A 43 6.11 0.48 3.60
C HIS A 43 4.62 0.13 3.60
N ASN A 44 4.14 -0.37 2.48
CA ASN A 44 2.83 -0.99 2.35
C ASN A 44 2.94 -2.51 2.29
N VAL A 45 1.94 -3.21 2.82
CA VAL A 45 1.66 -4.63 2.54
C VAL A 45 0.16 -4.73 2.32
N ASP A 46 -0.25 -5.20 1.15
CA ASP A 46 -1.64 -5.45 0.84
C ASP A 46 -2.14 -6.62 1.69
N MET A 47 -3.11 -6.33 2.55
CA MET A 47 -3.71 -7.28 3.45
C MET A 47 -5.17 -6.90 3.71
N LYS A 48 -6.04 -7.91 3.81
CA LYS A 48 -7.47 -7.67 4.03
C LYS A 48 -7.70 -6.91 5.35
N GLY A 49 -8.57 -5.90 5.29
CA GLY A 49 -8.98 -5.10 6.44
C GLY A 49 -7.97 -4.03 6.87
N PHE A 50 -6.97 -3.71 6.04
CA PHE A 50 -6.05 -2.59 6.28
C PHE A 50 -6.09 -1.63 5.09
N ILE A 51 -6.25 -0.33 5.36
CA ILE A 51 -6.57 0.65 4.30
C ILE A 51 -5.33 1.05 3.50
N SER A 52 -4.15 1.12 4.12
CA SER A 52 -2.85 1.29 3.44
C SER A 52 -1.74 1.43 4.50
N GLY A 53 -0.54 0.95 4.20
CA GLY A 53 0.70 1.40 4.84
C GLY A 53 1.30 2.63 4.13
N GLY A 54 2.56 2.93 4.43
CA GLY A 54 3.30 4.04 3.84
C GLY A 54 3.63 3.79 2.36
N GLY A 55 3.49 4.83 1.54
CA GLY A 55 3.88 4.83 0.13
C GLY A 55 5.25 5.45 -0.15
N LEU A 56 6.03 5.74 0.90
CA LEU A 56 7.34 6.39 0.78
C LEU A 56 8.46 5.42 0.40
N ALA A 57 8.29 4.13 0.69
CA ALA A 57 9.22 3.07 0.37
C ALA A 57 8.55 1.97 -0.47
N LYS A 58 9.32 0.95 -0.86
CA LYS A 58 8.81 -0.15 -1.69
C LYS A 58 7.69 -0.91 -0.97
N ASP A 59 6.62 -1.19 -1.71
CA ASP A 59 5.60 -2.15 -1.28
C ASP A 59 6.25 -3.51 -0.99
N LEU A 60 5.89 -4.14 0.13
CA LEU A 60 6.48 -5.39 0.63
C LEU A 60 5.55 -6.61 0.45
N THR A 61 4.38 -6.44 -0.17
CA THR A 61 3.36 -7.49 -0.36
C THR A 61 3.96 -8.77 -0.96
N GLN A 62 4.81 -8.62 -1.97
CA GLN A 62 5.49 -9.74 -2.65
C GLN A 62 7.02 -9.67 -2.46
N ALA A 63 7.48 -9.18 -1.30
CA ALA A 63 8.93 -9.02 -1.05
C ALA A 63 9.69 -10.35 -1.07
N VAL A 64 9.09 -11.41 -0.52
CA VAL A 64 9.74 -12.72 -0.39
C VAL A 64 9.89 -13.39 -1.76
N SER A 65 8.86 -13.34 -2.60
CA SER A 65 8.93 -13.82 -3.99
C SER A 65 9.95 -13.06 -4.83
N ARG A 66 10.13 -11.75 -4.59
CA ARG A 66 11.07 -10.92 -5.36
C ARG A 66 12.54 -11.07 -4.93
N LEU A 67 12.81 -11.28 -3.65
CA LEU A 67 14.17 -11.17 -3.09
C LEU A 67 14.63 -12.41 -2.31
N SER A 68 13.82 -13.46 -2.25
CA SER A 68 13.95 -14.62 -1.35
C SER A 68 13.78 -14.29 0.13
N ALA A 69 13.48 -15.30 0.96
CA ALA A 69 13.32 -15.11 2.40
C ALA A 69 14.61 -14.62 3.07
N ASP A 70 15.77 -15.17 2.68
CA ASP A 70 17.05 -14.80 3.26
C ASP A 70 17.49 -13.39 2.83
N GLY A 71 17.19 -13.02 1.58
CA GLY A 71 17.45 -11.65 1.10
C GLY A 71 16.63 -10.61 1.86
N VAL A 72 15.34 -10.87 2.09
CA VAL A 72 14.50 -9.97 2.90
C VAL A 72 14.98 -9.91 4.36
N LYS A 73 15.32 -11.06 4.96
CA LYS A 73 15.87 -11.12 6.33
C LYS A 73 17.17 -10.33 6.45
N GLY A 74 18.08 -10.46 5.48
CA GLY A 74 19.33 -9.72 5.42
C GLY A 74 19.12 -8.20 5.32
N ILE A 75 18.14 -7.75 4.53
CA ILE A 75 17.78 -6.33 4.44
C ILE A 75 17.22 -5.80 5.77
N ILE A 76 16.35 -6.56 6.44
CA ILE A 76 15.76 -6.14 7.73
C ILE A 76 16.83 -6.05 8.81
N ALA A 77 17.73 -7.03 8.89
CA ALA A 77 18.79 -7.07 9.89
C ALA A 77 19.91 -6.06 9.61
N GLY A 78 20.34 -5.95 8.36
CA GLY A 78 21.47 -5.12 7.95
C GLY A 78 21.12 -3.66 7.66
N MET A 79 19.85 -3.36 7.37
CA MET A 79 19.34 -2.03 7.05
C MET A 79 20.23 -1.26 6.03
N PRO A 80 20.46 -1.82 4.83
CA PRO A 80 21.43 -1.26 3.87
C PRO A 80 21.00 0.07 3.25
N PHE A 81 19.77 0.53 3.51
CA PHE A 81 19.22 1.76 2.95
C PHE A 81 19.40 2.93 3.95
N PRO A 82 20.05 4.04 3.58
CA PRO A 82 20.40 5.12 4.50
C PRO A 82 19.22 5.68 5.31
N GLN A 83 18.05 5.83 4.69
CA GLN A 83 16.84 6.34 5.35
C GLN A 83 16.31 5.34 6.39
N MET A 84 16.32 4.05 6.07
CA MET A 84 15.93 3.00 7.01
C MET A 84 16.94 2.90 8.15
N GLN A 85 18.24 2.88 7.83
CA GLN A 85 19.32 2.83 8.82
C GLN A 85 19.23 3.98 9.83
N LYS A 86 19.05 5.21 9.33
CA LYS A 86 18.89 6.40 10.19
C LYS A 86 17.66 6.32 11.09
N SER A 87 16.57 5.74 10.59
CA SER A 87 15.33 5.58 11.37
C SER A 87 15.46 4.56 12.51
N TYR A 88 16.40 3.63 12.41
CA TYR A 88 16.67 2.57 13.39
C TYR A 88 18.03 2.75 14.10
N GLU A 89 18.69 3.91 13.94
CA GLU A 89 19.97 4.22 14.57
C GLU A 89 19.83 4.15 16.11
N GLY A 90 20.63 3.28 16.74
CA GLY A 90 20.54 3.01 18.18
C GLY A 90 19.28 2.25 18.61
N ARG A 91 18.47 1.75 17.67
CA ARG A 91 17.19 1.05 17.92
C ARG A 91 17.06 -0.23 17.07
N PRO A 92 18.03 -1.15 17.11
CA PRO A 92 18.01 -2.33 16.25
C PRO A 92 16.82 -3.25 16.57
N LEU A 93 16.40 -4.05 15.59
CA LEU A 93 15.40 -5.09 15.82
C LEU A 93 16.05 -6.32 16.46
N THR A 94 15.30 -7.03 17.31
CA THR A 94 15.73 -8.31 17.88
C THR A 94 15.48 -9.45 16.90
N ASP A 95 16.25 -10.54 17.02
CA ASP A 95 16.08 -11.72 16.16
C ASP A 95 14.66 -12.31 16.23
N ALA A 96 14.04 -12.26 17.40
CA ALA A 96 12.67 -12.71 17.60
C ALA A 96 11.65 -11.83 16.83
N GLU A 97 11.85 -10.51 16.83
CA GLU A 97 11.02 -9.58 16.06
C GLU A 97 11.21 -9.78 14.56
N ILE A 98 12.45 -9.98 14.11
CA ILE A 98 12.77 -10.28 12.71
C ILE A 98 12.10 -11.59 12.28
N ALA A 99 12.14 -12.64 13.09
CA ALA A 99 11.46 -13.91 12.80
C ALA A 99 9.94 -13.72 12.67
N ASN A 100 9.31 -12.97 13.58
CA ASN A 100 7.88 -12.66 13.52
C ASN A 100 7.52 -11.86 12.26
N LEU A 101 8.31 -10.82 11.93
CA LEU A 101 8.14 -10.02 10.70
C LEU A 101 8.29 -10.89 9.45
N MET A 102 9.29 -11.77 9.40
CA MET A 102 9.49 -12.70 8.29
C MET A 102 8.34 -13.68 8.13
N ALA A 103 7.79 -14.22 9.23
CA ALA A 103 6.61 -15.07 9.17
C ALA A 103 5.39 -14.34 8.61
N PHE A 104 5.21 -13.07 8.99
CA PHE A 104 4.15 -12.23 8.44
C PHE A 104 4.34 -11.95 6.94
N LEU A 105 5.55 -11.56 6.52
CA LEU A 105 5.83 -11.26 5.11
C LEU A 105 5.72 -12.50 4.22
N LYS A 106 6.14 -13.68 4.70
CA LYS A 106 5.92 -14.96 4.00
C LYS A 106 4.42 -15.25 3.84
N ASN A 107 3.62 -14.99 4.87
CA ASN A 107 2.17 -15.16 4.80
C ASN A 107 1.52 -14.19 3.80
N ALA A 108 1.90 -12.91 3.84
CA ALA A 108 1.40 -11.89 2.92
C ALA A 108 1.74 -12.24 1.45
N ASP A 109 2.96 -12.71 1.20
CA ASP A 109 3.42 -13.14 -0.13
C ASP A 109 2.60 -14.33 -0.66
N ALA A 110 2.35 -15.34 0.18
CA ALA A 110 1.50 -16.49 -0.18
C ALA A 110 0.05 -16.09 -0.45
N MET A 111 -0.51 -15.15 0.31
CA MET A 111 -1.84 -14.60 0.08
C MET A 111 -1.88 -13.78 -1.22
N ALA A 112 -0.82 -13.05 -1.56
CA ALA A 112 -0.74 -12.28 -2.79
C ALA A 112 -0.58 -13.16 -4.04
N ALA A 113 0.09 -14.31 -3.92
CA ALA A 113 0.20 -15.28 -5.01
C ALA A 113 -1.15 -15.93 -5.38
N THR A 114 -2.05 -16.06 -4.40
CA THR A 114 -3.39 -16.65 -4.58
C THR A 114 -4.47 -15.60 -4.81
N ALA A 115 -4.23 -14.35 -4.42
CA ALA A 115 -5.08 -13.23 -4.73
C ALA A 115 -4.92 -12.83 -6.20
N LYS A 116 -6.02 -12.83 -6.96
CA LYS A 116 -6.07 -12.05 -8.22
C LYS A 116 -5.67 -10.61 -7.88
N PRO A 117 -5.00 -9.85 -8.78
CA PRO A 117 -4.70 -8.44 -8.54
C PRO A 117 -6.02 -7.68 -8.42
N GLN A 118 -6.50 -7.56 -7.18
CA GLN A 118 -7.67 -6.79 -6.86
C GLN A 118 -7.10 -5.45 -6.44
N ASN A 119 -7.07 -4.50 -7.36
CA ASN A 119 -7.08 -3.08 -6.99
C ASN A 119 -8.51 -2.53 -7.12
N PRO A 120 -9.53 -3.11 -6.44
CA PRO A 120 -10.90 -2.65 -6.55
C PRO A 120 -10.98 -1.26 -5.92
N VAL A 121 -10.27 -1.01 -4.82
CA VAL A 121 -10.32 0.29 -4.11
C VAL A 121 -9.81 1.43 -5.00
N GLY A 122 -8.68 1.26 -5.70
CA GLY A 122 -8.16 2.30 -6.60
C GLY A 122 -9.09 2.54 -7.80
N LYS A 123 -9.63 1.47 -8.38
CA LYS A 123 -10.59 1.56 -9.49
C LYS A 123 -11.90 2.21 -9.03
N ASP A 124 -12.42 1.82 -7.87
CA ASP A 124 -13.70 2.27 -7.32
C ASP A 124 -13.63 3.72 -6.84
N MET A 125 -12.49 4.16 -6.28
CA MET A 125 -12.27 5.59 -6.01
C MET A 125 -12.17 6.41 -7.30
N MET A 126 -11.49 5.90 -8.33
CA MET A 126 -11.36 6.61 -9.60
C MET A 126 -12.70 6.70 -10.34
N THR A 127 -13.48 5.62 -10.37
CA THR A 127 -14.82 5.63 -10.97
C THR A 127 -15.79 6.48 -10.14
N GLY A 128 -15.73 6.40 -8.81
CA GLY A 128 -16.52 7.25 -7.92
C GLY A 128 -16.20 8.74 -8.09
N GLY A 129 -14.92 9.09 -8.23
CA GLY A 129 -14.46 10.45 -8.50
C GLY A 129 -14.96 10.97 -9.85
N ILE A 130 -14.82 10.19 -10.92
CA ILE A 130 -15.33 10.54 -12.26
C ILE A 130 -16.85 10.70 -12.23
N ALA A 131 -17.56 9.76 -11.62
CA ALA A 131 -19.02 9.83 -11.48
C ALA A 131 -19.46 11.08 -10.71
N GLY A 132 -18.78 11.41 -9.61
CA GLY A 132 -19.04 12.62 -8.83
C GLY A 132 -18.87 13.91 -9.64
N VAL A 133 -17.80 14.00 -10.43
CA VAL A 133 -17.56 15.15 -11.32
C VAL A 133 -18.65 15.26 -12.39
N ILE A 134 -19.04 14.15 -13.01
CA ILE A 134 -20.10 14.12 -14.02
C ILE A 134 -21.43 14.60 -13.41
N VAL A 135 -21.79 14.11 -12.21
CA VAL A 135 -23.00 14.53 -11.50
C VAL A 135 -22.97 16.02 -11.21
N LEU A 136 -21.85 16.55 -10.70
CA LEU A 136 -21.69 17.98 -10.42
C LEU A 136 -21.84 18.83 -11.68
N LEU A 137 -21.26 18.41 -12.81
CA LEU A 137 -21.38 19.13 -14.08
C LEU A 137 -22.81 19.10 -14.63
N ILE A 138 -23.52 17.98 -14.51
CA ILE A 138 -24.92 17.87 -14.91
C ILE A 138 -25.79 18.81 -14.07
N LEU A 139 -25.62 18.80 -12.75
CA LEU A 139 -26.35 19.70 -11.85
C LEU A 139 -26.05 21.17 -12.16
N PHE A 140 -24.78 21.52 -12.32
CA PHE A 140 -24.37 22.88 -12.67
C PHE A 140 -24.97 23.32 -13.99
N SER A 141 -24.91 22.47 -15.03
CA SER A 141 -25.53 22.74 -16.33
C SER A 141 -27.03 22.95 -16.19
N PHE A 142 -27.72 22.09 -15.44
CA PHE A 142 -29.17 22.18 -15.23
C PHE A 142 -29.58 23.50 -14.54
N PHE A 143 -28.86 23.91 -13.49
CA PHE A 143 -29.08 25.21 -12.84
C PHE A 143 -28.79 26.41 -13.75
N TRP A 144 -27.83 26.26 -14.68
CA TRP A 144 -27.36 27.35 -15.53
C TRP A 144 -28.09 27.46 -16.88
N ILE A 145 -28.96 26.50 -17.24
CA ILE A 145 -29.74 26.49 -18.49
C ILE A 145 -30.58 27.76 -18.68
N ARG A 146 -31.07 28.35 -17.59
CA ARG A 146 -31.92 29.56 -17.66
C ARG A 146 -31.16 30.88 -17.61
N ARG A 147 -29.82 30.86 -17.64
CA ARG A 147 -29.03 32.09 -17.64
C ARG A 147 -29.19 32.83 -18.98
N LYS A 148 -29.32 34.15 -18.92
CA LYS A 148 -29.37 35.00 -20.10
C LYS A 148 -28.10 34.80 -20.93
N GLN A 149 -28.26 34.23 -22.13
CA GLN A 149 -27.17 33.98 -23.07
C GLN A 149 -26.68 35.25 -23.77
N ARG A 150 -27.39 36.37 -23.60
CA ARG A 150 -27.07 37.64 -24.23
C ARG A 150 -26.75 38.68 -23.16
N PRO A 151 -25.71 39.50 -23.36
CA PRO A 151 -25.47 40.65 -22.51
C PRO A 151 -26.63 41.65 -22.65
N VAL A 152 -26.86 42.44 -21.61
CA VAL A 152 -27.95 43.45 -21.57
C VAL A 152 -27.90 44.39 -22.78
N ASN A 153 -26.70 44.70 -23.27
CA ASN A 153 -26.46 45.62 -24.38
C ASN A 153 -26.47 44.96 -25.77
N TYR A 154 -26.93 43.71 -25.90
CA TYR A 154 -26.93 42.97 -27.18
C TYR A 154 -27.60 43.75 -28.32
N SER A 155 -28.71 44.44 -28.05
CA SER A 155 -29.39 45.27 -29.06
C SER A 155 -28.58 46.49 -29.49
N ILE A 156 -27.70 47.02 -28.63
CA ILE A 156 -26.84 48.17 -28.97
C ILE A 156 -25.74 47.71 -29.92
N PHE A 157 -25.03 46.63 -29.58
CA PHE A 157 -23.97 46.09 -30.44
C PHE A 157 -24.49 45.65 -31.80
N LYS A 158 -25.67 45.00 -31.85
CA LYS A 158 -26.30 44.61 -33.13
C LYS A 158 -26.58 45.81 -34.03
N ARG A 159 -27.03 46.94 -33.45
CA ARG A 159 -27.27 48.19 -34.20
C ARG A 159 -25.98 48.85 -34.69
N GLN A 160 -24.90 48.75 -33.92
CA GLN A 160 -23.59 49.30 -34.30
C GLN A 160 -22.98 48.54 -35.48
N GLN A 161 -23.04 47.20 -35.48
CA GLN A 161 -22.50 46.37 -36.56
C GLN A 161 -23.19 46.59 -37.92
N VAL A 162 -24.50 46.87 -37.93
CA VAL A 162 -25.26 47.12 -39.17
C VAL A 162 -24.94 48.49 -39.78
N LYS A 163 -24.44 49.45 -39.00
CA LYS A 163 -24.07 50.79 -39.50
C LYS A 163 -22.63 50.91 -39.99
N SER A 164 -21.78 49.94 -39.65
CA SER A 164 -20.35 49.91 -39.99
C SER A 164 -20.00 48.98 -41.15
N ALA A 165 -21.02 48.42 -41.83
CA ALA A 165 -20.92 47.65 -43.07
C ALA A 165 -21.59 48.43 -44.20
#